data_AF-A0A556MM48-F1
#
_entry.id   AF-A0A556MM48-F1
#
_cell.length_a   1.000
_cell.length_b   1.000
_cell.length_c   1.000
_cell.angle_alpha   90.00
_cell.angle_beta   90.00
_cell.angle_gamma   90.00
#
_symmetry.space_group_name_H-M   'P 1'
#
loop_
_entity.id
_entity.type
_entity.pdbx_description
1 polymer ?
#
loop_
_entity_poly.entity_id
_entity_poly.type
_entity_poly.pdbx_seq_one_letter_code
_entity_poly.pdbx_strand_id
1 'polypeptide(L)'
;MDFGAKATLYIKSPTQLEFHITEIDGQKADDTETVAIEITQLRPRLFMLTWKEKNGNTVTQVQDHKEGTVYMNWTHPDGRFSHAKGTITPVSIKKK
;
A
#
# COMPACT_ATOMS: atom_id res chain seq x y z
N MET A 1 -9.34 11.10 -7.71
CA MET A 1 -9.96 10.47 -6.53
C MET A 1 -8.84 10.05 -5.62
N ASP A 2 -8.88 10.52 -4.39
CA ASP A 2 -8.05 9.99 -3.31
C ASP A 2 -8.50 8.55 -3.00
N PHE A 3 -7.64 7.75 -2.35
CA PHE A 3 -7.78 6.30 -2.23
C PHE A 3 -9.02 5.78 -1.50
N GLY A 4 -9.87 6.65 -0.96
CA GLY A 4 -10.90 6.25 0.00
C GLY A 4 -10.31 5.57 1.24
N ALA A 5 -8.99 5.48 1.37
CA ALA A 5 -8.31 4.86 2.49
C ALA A 5 -6.94 5.49 2.71
N LYS A 6 -6.54 5.60 3.98
CA LYS A 6 -5.17 5.99 4.37
C LYS A 6 -4.54 4.83 5.12
N ALA A 7 -3.34 4.44 4.71
CA ALA A 7 -2.61 3.37 5.35
C ALA A 7 -1.15 3.76 5.60
N THR A 8 -0.59 3.23 6.68
CA THR A 8 0.86 3.21 6.89
C THR A 8 1.42 1.86 6.46
N LEU A 9 2.50 1.86 5.69
CA LEU A 9 3.18 0.66 5.24
C LEU A 9 4.49 0.46 6.02
N TYR A 10 4.59 -0.62 6.79
CA TYR A 10 5.79 -1.00 7.52
C TYR A 10 6.42 -2.23 6.86
N ILE A 11 7.48 -2.01 6.07
CA ILE A 11 8.28 -3.10 5.50
C ILE A 11 9.09 -3.76 6.63
N LYS A 12 8.64 -4.93 7.10
CA LYS A 12 9.26 -5.68 8.21
C LYS A 12 10.50 -6.42 7.74
N SER A 13 10.49 -6.90 6.50
CA SER A 13 11.59 -7.59 5.83
C SER A 13 11.45 -7.44 4.31
N PRO A 14 12.42 -7.86 3.49
CA PRO A 14 12.30 -7.82 2.03
C PRO A 14 11.08 -8.57 1.45
N THR A 15 10.47 -9.47 2.23
CA THR A 15 9.34 -10.31 1.81
C THR A 15 8.11 -10.16 2.70
N GLN A 16 8.09 -9.19 3.62
CA GLN A 16 6.97 -9.01 4.56
C GLN A 16 6.63 -7.52 4.77
N LEU A 17 5.34 -7.20 4.60
CA LEU A 17 4.75 -5.90 4.88
C LEU A 17 3.70 -6.06 5.98
N GLU A 18 3.71 -5.15 6.94
CA GLU A 18 2.55 -4.88 7.79
C GLU A 18 1.95 -3.55 7.34
N PHE A 19 0.70 -3.58 6.86
CA PHE A 19 -0.02 -2.35 6.58
C PHE A 19 -1.03 -2.07 7.69
N HIS A 20 -1.17 -0.81 8.07
CA HIS A 20 -2.12 -0.33 9.06
C HIS A 20 -3.05 0.69 8.43
N ILE A 21 -4.31 0.32 8.21
CA ILE A 21 -5.34 1.21 7.70
C ILE A 21 -5.82 2.09 8.85
N THR A 22 -5.66 3.40 8.67
CA THR A 22 -5.96 4.44 9.66
C THR A 22 -7.24 5.20 9.33
N GLU A 23 -7.68 5.17 8.07
CA GLU A 23 -8.89 5.83 7.61
C GLU A 23 -9.49 5.07 6.43
N ILE A 24 -10.83 4.98 6.38
CA ILE A 24 -11.63 4.52 5.23
C ILE A 24 -12.78 5.52 5.02
N ASP A 25 -12.91 6.08 3.83
CA ASP A 25 -13.92 7.07 3.42
C ASP A 25 -14.08 8.22 4.42
N GLY A 26 -12.96 8.73 4.94
CA GLY A 26 -12.93 9.82 5.91
C GLY A 26 -13.21 9.39 7.36
N GLN A 27 -13.52 8.12 7.60
CA GLN A 27 -13.75 7.58 8.94
C GLN A 27 -12.51 6.89 9.47
N LYS A 28 -12.22 7.04 10.77
CA LYS A 28 -11.08 6.36 11.39
C LYS A 28 -11.25 4.84 11.31
N ALA A 29 -10.15 4.18 10.95
CA ALA A 29 -10.01 2.73 10.98
C ALA A 29 -8.80 2.36 11.85
N ASP A 30 -8.78 1.11 12.30
CA ASP A 30 -7.65 0.54 13.06
C ASP A 30 -7.49 -0.93 12.68
N ASP A 31 -7.26 -1.16 11.39
CA ASP A 31 -7.11 -2.51 10.85
C ASP A 31 -5.66 -2.73 10.40
N THR A 32 -5.10 -3.86 10.80
CA THR A 32 -3.69 -4.19 10.53
C THR A 32 -3.59 -5.59 9.99
N GLU A 33 -2.86 -5.75 8.89
CA GLU A 33 -2.57 -7.04 8.31
C GLU A 33 -1.09 -7.16 7.98
N THR A 34 -0.54 -8.34 8.23
CA THR A 34 0.80 -8.71 7.79
C THR A 34 0.71 -9.67 6.61
N VAL A 35 1.31 -9.29 5.49
CA VAL A 35 1.24 -10.00 4.21
C VAL A 35 2.63 -10.32 3.68
N ALA A 36 2.72 -11.40 2.92
CA ALA A 36 3.88 -11.65 2.07
C ALA A 36 3.86 -10.67 0.89
N ILE A 37 5.03 -10.13 0.55
CA ILE A 37 5.18 -9.15 -0.52
C ILE A 37 6.25 -9.55 -1.52
N GLU A 38 6.12 -9.00 -2.72
CA GLU A 38 7.20 -8.92 -3.70
C GLU A 38 7.50 -7.45 -4.02
N ILE A 39 8.78 -7.07 -3.95
CA ILE A 39 9.26 -5.74 -4.30
C ILE A 39 10.14 -5.84 -5.54
N THR A 40 9.73 -5.17 -6.61
CA THR A 40 10.55 -4.99 -7.82
C THR A 40 10.98 -3.54 -7.94
N GLN A 41 12.29 -3.28 -7.94
CA GLN A 41 12.80 -1.96 -8.26
C GLN A 41 12.79 -1.75 -9.79
N LEU A 42 12.04 -0.75 -10.25
CA LEU A 42 11.92 -0.45 -11.69
C LEU A 42 12.99 0.56 -12.15
N ARG A 43 13.30 1.53 -11.29
CA ARG A 43 14.40 2.51 -11.45
C ARG A 43 14.75 3.10 -10.07
N PRO A 44 15.77 3.97 -9.92
CA PRO A 44 16.04 4.63 -8.65
C PRO A 44 14.80 5.37 -8.12
N ARG A 45 14.40 5.03 -6.89
CA ARG A 45 13.22 5.58 -6.18
C ARG A 45 11.85 5.28 -6.84
N LEU A 46 11.78 4.31 -7.75
CA LEU A 46 10.53 3.79 -8.30
C LEU A 46 10.44 2.29 -8.05
N PHE A 47 9.43 1.86 -7.30
CA PHE A 47 9.23 0.47 -6.94
C PHE A 47 7.83 0.01 -7.33
N MET A 48 7.74 -1.25 -7.74
CA MET A 48 6.49 -1.98 -7.79
C MET A 48 6.44 -2.89 -6.56
N LEU A 49 5.33 -2.86 -5.84
CA LEU A 49 5.08 -3.66 -4.64
C LEU A 49 3.77 -4.41 -4.85
N THR A 50 3.79 -5.73 -4.69
CA THR A 50 2.59 -6.58 -4.84
C THR A 50 2.36 -7.44 -3.62
N TRP A 51 1.10 -7.70 -3.31
CA TRP A 51 0.69 -8.63 -2.25
C TRP A 51 -0.72 -9.15 -2.46
N LYS A 52 -1.09 -10.14 -1.66
CA LYS A 52 -2.46 -10.64 -1.54
C LYS A 52 -2.91 -10.53 -0.09
N GLU A 53 -4.05 -9.89 0.13
CA GLU A 53 -4.70 -9.79 1.43
C GLU A 53 -5.41 -11.10 1.79
N LYS A 54 -5.67 -11.31 3.08
CA LYS A 54 -6.35 -12.49 3.61
C LYS A 54 -7.76 -12.68 3.04
N ASN A 55 -8.45 -11.58 2.74
CA ASN A 55 -9.77 -11.58 2.11
C ASN A 55 -9.73 -12.02 0.62
N GLY A 56 -8.54 -12.20 0.04
CA GLY A 56 -8.33 -12.63 -1.33
C GLY A 56 -8.08 -11.50 -2.33
N ASN A 57 -8.20 -10.22 -1.92
CA ASN A 57 -7.82 -9.09 -2.76
C ASN A 57 -6.33 -9.21 -3.15
N THR A 58 -6.03 -8.98 -4.42
CA THR A 58 -4.64 -8.79 -4.85
C THR A 58 -4.38 -7.31 -5.07
N VAL A 59 -3.25 -6.83 -4.57
CA VAL A 59 -2.86 -5.44 -4.63
C VAL A 59 -1.56 -5.29 -5.39
N THR A 60 -1.49 -4.27 -6.25
CA THR A 60 -0.25 -3.82 -6.87
C THR A 60 -0.13 -2.33 -6.68
N GLN A 61 1.00 -1.89 -6.12
CA GLN A 61 1.36 -0.49 -6.03
C GLN A 61 2.58 -0.18 -6.89
N VAL A 62 2.55 0.94 -7.59
CA VAL A 62 3.73 1.57 -8.19
C VAL A 62 4.01 2.85 -7.40
N GLN A 63 5.09 2.84 -6.63
CA GLN A 63 5.49 3.90 -5.70
C GLN A 63 6.64 4.72 -6.30
N ASP A 64 6.36 5.95 -6.71
CA ASP A 64 7.38 6.93 -7.10
C ASP A 64 7.71 7.81 -5.90
N HIS A 65 8.78 7.45 -5.19
CA HIS A 65 9.24 8.19 -4.02
C HIS A 65 9.98 9.49 -4.38
N LYS A 66 10.35 9.69 -5.66
CA LYS A 66 10.92 10.96 -6.11
C LYS A 66 9.81 12.01 -6.24
N GLU A 67 8.65 11.61 -6.77
CA GLU A 67 7.49 12.48 -6.99
C GLU A 67 6.45 12.39 -5.86
N GLY A 68 6.67 11.54 -4.84
CA GLY A 68 5.75 11.34 -3.72
C GLY A 68 4.38 10.80 -4.15
N THR A 69 4.33 10.05 -5.26
CA THR A 69 3.09 9.56 -5.86
C THR A 69 3.03 8.03 -5.79
N VAL A 70 1.84 7.49 -5.52
CA VAL A 70 1.58 6.06 -5.64
C VAL A 70 0.36 5.81 -6.52
N TYR A 71 0.49 4.87 -7.44
CA TYR A 71 -0.62 4.28 -8.19
C TYR A 71 -0.90 2.91 -7.60
N MET A 72 -2.17 2.56 -7.42
CA MET A 72 -2.54 1.26 -6.87
C MET A 72 -3.70 0.67 -7.65
N ASN A 73 -3.60 -0.64 -7.83
CA ASN A 73 -4.62 -1.49 -8.44
C ASN A 73 -5.04 -2.54 -7.41
N TRP A 74 -6.35 -2.71 -7.27
CA TRP A 74 -7.00 -3.71 -6.44
C TRP A 74 -7.84 -4.61 -7.33
N THR A 75 -7.56 -5.91 -7.29
CA THR A 75 -8.43 -6.92 -7.90
C THR A 75 -9.12 -7.67 -6.78
N HIS A 76 -10.44 -7.56 -6.74
CA HIS A 76 -11.28 -8.24 -5.76
C HIS A 76 -11.47 -9.72 -6.14
N PRO A 77 -11.80 -10.60 -5.17
CA PRO A 77 -12.09 -12.01 -5.45
C PRO A 77 -13.20 -12.26 -6.47
N ASP A 78 -14.13 -11.31 -6.61
CA ASP A 78 -15.23 -11.34 -7.59
C ASP A 78 -14.81 -10.83 -8.99
N GLY A 79 -13.53 -10.49 -9.18
CA GLY A 79 -12.98 -9.99 -10.44
C GLY A 79 -13.21 -8.50 -10.66
N ARG A 80 -13.90 -7.78 -9.77
CA ARG A 80 -13.96 -6.32 -9.86
C ARG A 80 -12.56 -5.74 -9.73
N PHE A 81 -12.29 -4.76 -10.59
CA PHE A 81 -11.01 -4.07 -10.64
C PHE A 81 -11.19 -2.61 -10.28
N SER A 82 -10.46 -2.16 -9.27
CA SER A 82 -10.45 -0.79 -8.78
C SER A 82 -9.04 -0.24 -8.91
N HIS A 83 -8.91 1.03 -9.29
CA HIS A 83 -7.61 1.70 -9.35
C HIS A 83 -7.70 3.09 -8.75
N ALA A 84 -6.61 3.54 -8.15
CA ALA A 84 -6.53 4.89 -7.62
C ALA A 84 -5.10 5.43 -7.63
N LYS A 85 -5.00 6.75 -7.44
CA LYS A 85 -3.77 7.51 -7.35
C LYS A 85 -3.80 8.30 -6.05
N GLY A 86 -2.67 8.35 -5.36
CA GLY A 86 -2.54 9.13 -4.14
C GLY A 86 -1.09 9.48 -3.85
N THR A 87 -0.85 9.87 -2.61
CA THR A 87 0.43 10.39 -2.15
C THR A 87 1.13 9.35 -1.29
N ILE A 88 2.45 9.22 -1.45
CA ILE A 88 3.30 8.41 -0.57
C ILE A 88 4.37 9.30 0.04
N THR A 89 4.52 9.21 1.37
CA THR A 89 5.54 9.93 2.12
C THR A 89 6.19 9.01 3.14
N PRO A 90 7.48 9.23 3.48
CA PRO A 90 8.11 8.52 4.58
C PRO A 90 7.39 8.82 5.89
N VAL A 91 7.12 7.78 6.69
CA VAL A 91 6.63 7.98 8.06
C VAL A 91 7.79 8.34 8.96
N SER A 92 7.71 9.50 9.62
CA SER A 92 8.64 9.88 10.68
C SER A 92 8.38 9.01 11.91
N ILE A 93 9.13 7.93 12.08
CA ILE A 93 9.14 7.18 13.34
C ILE A 93 9.86 8.07 14.37
N LYS A 94 9.10 8.68 15.29
CA LYS A 94 9.71 9.29 16.48
C LYS A 94 10.35 8.14 17.29
N LYS A 95 11.68 8.07 17.29
CA LYS A 95 12.41 7.21 18.23
C LYS A 95 12.04 7.70 19.64
N LYS A 96 11.42 6.83 20.44
CA LYS A 96 11.32 7.00 21.89
C LYS A 96 12.70 6.82 22.52
#